data_AF-A0AAD7A267-F1
#
_entry.id   AF-A0AAD7A267-F1
#
_cell.length_a   1.000
_cell.length_b   1.000
_cell.length_c   1.000
_cell.angle_alpha   90.00
_cell.angle_beta   90.00
_cell.angle_gamma   90.00
#
_symmetry.space_group_name_H-M   'P 1'
#
loop_
_entity.id
_entity.type
_entity.pdbx_description
1 polymer ?
#
loop_
_entity_poly.entity_id
_entity_poly.type
_entity_poly.pdbx_seq_one_letter_code
_entity_poly.pdbx_strand_id
1 'polypeptide(L)'
;MSTTMKIAEQGPLNEPRAHLDGVDLPKNFSLPALALVRADAARARVIRRDPQHYEDIPFVFPSGSPASQEQPLPMHLKLALLFNTRLSNLSWFSYMVRVEDVPEDIVDDCIWALAQFILLMEECTEAVRHVIEGNDYKQTKTVTLMNARAKIILHLIGADRAAEAIPYGKAMVDEECPHSENGAGSSQEYTTFHTPFGALTLTRSPAPWLKNPLPFEVYGETLVLTRADDDDAVEMLRRAVRGHQSVIRPVPQLVRTRAFLARALRNIGVDDEAETHEKWLIDWFRENPHLMLDRELRHILLPAGPVLEGLGGDSWLENRTQTSQAEQPLAKSCRTCGAAEPLVTLLSCNNCKAVQYCSKDCQRSHWKRHKLECRKQ
;
A
#
# COMPACT_ATOMS: atom_id res chain seq x y z
N MET A 1 28.45 -7.58 -23.89
CA MET A 1 28.25 -7.56 -22.44
C MET A 1 26.83 -7.07 -22.18
N SER A 2 25.97 -7.95 -21.68
CA SER A 2 24.52 -7.75 -21.56
C SER A 2 24.21 -7.10 -20.21
N THR A 3 23.66 -5.89 -20.22
CA THR A 3 23.26 -5.19 -19.00
C THR A 3 21.82 -5.60 -18.66
N THR A 4 21.70 -6.65 -17.87
CA THR A 4 20.45 -7.04 -17.21
C THR A 4 19.99 -5.87 -16.35
N MET A 5 18.82 -5.28 -16.64
CA MET A 5 18.17 -4.33 -15.74
C MET A 5 17.78 -5.10 -14.48
N LYS A 6 18.64 -5.02 -13.45
CA LYS A 6 18.28 -5.36 -12.09
C LYS A 6 17.26 -4.33 -11.61
N ILE A 7 16.07 -4.80 -11.24
CA ILE A 7 15.22 -4.08 -10.29
C ILE A 7 16.09 -3.88 -9.05
N ALA A 8 16.19 -2.65 -8.57
CA ALA A 8 17.02 -2.33 -7.42
C ALA A 8 16.31 -2.81 -6.13
N GLU A 9 16.32 -4.12 -5.90
CA GLU A 9 16.22 -4.66 -4.55
C GLU A 9 17.59 -4.47 -3.90
N GLN A 10 17.80 -3.33 -3.26
CA GLN A 10 19.06 -3.05 -2.58
C GLN A 10 18.88 -3.19 -1.06
N GLY A 11 19.44 -4.28 -0.55
CA GLY A 11 19.68 -4.54 0.86
C GLY A 11 20.07 -6.01 1.05
N PRO A 12 21.08 -6.37 1.86
CA PRO A 12 21.23 -7.75 2.33
C PRO A 12 19.93 -8.20 3.01
N LEU A 13 19.63 -9.51 2.98
CA LEU A 13 18.38 -10.14 3.49
C LEU A 13 17.96 -9.76 4.93
N ASN A 14 18.78 -9.00 5.67
CA ASN A 14 18.58 -8.62 7.06
C ASN A 14 18.53 -7.09 7.31
N GLU A 15 18.51 -6.25 6.26
CA GLU A 15 18.40 -4.80 6.40
C GLU A 15 17.02 -4.29 5.98
N PRO A 16 16.42 -3.34 6.72
CA PRO A 16 15.14 -2.76 6.34
C PRO A 16 15.19 -2.08 4.97
N ARG A 17 14.17 -2.31 4.15
CA ARG A 17 14.08 -1.76 2.79
C ARG A 17 13.13 -0.59 2.73
N ALA A 18 13.46 0.40 1.92
CA ALA A 18 12.61 1.56 1.68
C ALA A 18 11.54 1.25 0.61
N HIS A 19 10.30 1.70 0.82
CA HIS A 19 9.18 1.53 -0.09
C HIS A 19 8.08 2.58 0.13
N LEU A 20 7.62 3.17 -0.98
CA LEU A 20 6.40 3.98 -1.06
C LEU A 20 5.63 3.59 -2.33
N ASP A 21 4.33 3.41 -2.20
CA ASP A 21 3.46 3.10 -3.33
C ASP A 21 3.31 4.31 -4.24
N GLY A 22 3.62 4.10 -5.52
CA GLY A 22 3.51 5.13 -6.56
C GLY A 22 4.63 6.18 -6.56
N VAL A 23 5.70 5.98 -5.77
CA VAL A 23 6.83 6.91 -5.68
C VAL A 23 8.14 6.16 -5.99
N ASP A 24 8.83 6.60 -7.05
CA ASP A 24 10.17 6.10 -7.36
C ASP A 24 11.20 6.77 -6.42
N LEU A 25 11.76 5.99 -5.50
CA LEU A 25 12.82 6.47 -4.61
C LEU A 25 14.15 6.61 -5.39
N PRO A 26 14.98 7.62 -5.06
CA PRO A 26 16.32 7.76 -5.63
C PRO A 26 17.16 6.49 -5.44
N LYS A 27 17.99 6.13 -6.42
CA LYS A 27 18.84 4.91 -6.36
C LYS A 27 19.79 4.86 -5.17
N ASN A 28 20.15 6.01 -4.61
CA ASN A 28 21.04 6.19 -3.46
C ASN A 28 20.27 6.53 -2.18
N PHE A 29 18.94 6.37 -2.18
CA PHE A 29 18.13 6.55 -0.99
C PHE A 29 18.54 5.52 0.07
N SER A 30 18.66 5.96 1.31
CA SER A 30 18.94 5.09 2.46
C SER A 30 18.00 5.43 3.61
N LEU A 31 17.57 4.39 4.32
CA LEU A 31 16.82 4.58 5.55
C LEU A 31 17.75 5.06 6.68
N PRO A 32 17.22 5.76 7.69
CA PRO A 32 17.97 6.08 8.89
C PRO A 32 18.53 4.81 9.55
N ALA A 33 19.74 4.88 10.09
CA ALA A 33 20.35 3.74 10.76
C ALA A 33 19.47 3.27 11.93
N LEU A 34 19.23 1.95 12.03
CA LEU A 34 18.27 1.41 12.99
C LEU A 34 18.60 1.73 14.45
N ALA A 35 19.89 1.92 14.79
CA ALA A 35 20.31 2.38 16.11
C ALA A 35 19.77 3.80 16.44
N LEU A 36 19.77 4.70 15.46
CA LEU A 36 19.21 6.06 15.60
C LEU A 36 17.68 6.00 15.69
N VAL A 37 17.05 5.14 14.90
CA VAL A 37 15.59 4.91 14.96
C VAL A 37 15.18 4.41 16.35
N ARG A 38 15.90 3.44 16.92
CA ARG A 38 15.65 2.95 18.28
C ARG A 38 15.91 4.00 19.35
N ALA A 39 16.92 4.84 19.17
CA ALA A 39 17.15 5.98 20.06
C ALA A 39 16.00 6.98 20.02
N ASP A 40 15.44 7.26 18.84
CA ASP A 40 14.26 8.11 18.68
C ASP A 40 13.01 7.45 19.27
N ALA A 41 12.82 6.14 19.09
CA ALA A 41 11.74 5.36 19.72
C ALA A 41 11.81 5.41 21.26
N ALA A 42 13.00 5.26 21.85
CA ALA A 42 13.18 5.41 23.29
C ALA A 42 12.77 6.80 23.78
N ARG A 43 13.12 7.88 23.05
CA ARG A 43 12.69 9.24 23.37
C ARG A 43 11.19 9.42 23.18
N ALA A 44 10.59 8.85 22.13
CA ALA A 44 9.16 8.86 21.88
C ALA A 44 8.39 8.30 23.09
N ARG A 45 8.83 7.17 23.64
CA ARG A 45 8.23 6.54 24.84
C ARG A 45 8.26 7.46 26.07
N VAL A 46 9.33 8.23 26.25
CA VAL A 46 9.42 9.21 27.35
C VAL A 46 8.40 10.32 27.13
N ILE A 47 8.36 10.91 25.93
CA ILE A 47 7.45 12.03 25.66
C ILE A 47 5.99 11.59 25.74
N ARG A 48 5.65 10.38 25.27
CA ARG A 48 4.29 9.81 25.37
C ARG A 48 3.79 9.68 26.81
N ARG A 49 4.69 9.49 27.78
CA ARG A 49 4.33 9.36 29.20
C ARG A 49 4.07 10.71 29.86
N ASP A 50 4.72 11.76 29.39
CA ASP A 50 4.61 13.10 29.94
C ASP A 50 4.60 14.14 28.81
N PRO A 51 3.50 14.26 28.06
CA PRO A 51 3.39 15.24 26.98
C PRO A 51 3.38 16.68 27.51
N GLN A 52 2.96 16.89 28.78
CA GLN A 52 2.84 18.21 29.40
C GLN A 52 4.20 18.88 29.62
N HIS A 53 5.25 18.09 29.82
CA HIS A 53 6.62 18.60 29.93
C HIS A 53 7.11 19.32 28.66
N TYR A 54 6.45 19.11 27.51
CA TYR A 54 6.88 19.61 26.21
C TYR A 54 6.00 20.78 25.71
N GLU A 55 5.08 21.29 26.53
CA GLU A 55 4.12 22.35 26.16
C GLU A 55 4.78 23.71 25.89
N ASP A 56 5.85 24.02 26.63
CA ASP A 56 6.52 25.33 26.64
C ASP A 56 7.71 25.42 25.68
N ILE A 57 7.98 24.37 24.90
CA ILE A 57 9.13 24.38 23.99
C ILE A 57 8.84 25.34 22.83
N PRO A 58 9.63 26.43 22.67
CA PRO A 58 9.41 27.39 21.60
C PRO A 58 9.56 26.70 20.24
N PHE A 59 8.54 26.82 19.41
CA PHE A 59 8.56 26.29 18.05
C PHE A 59 9.01 27.39 17.08
N VAL A 60 9.97 27.06 16.21
CA VAL A 60 10.41 27.93 15.11
C VAL A 60 10.08 27.22 13.81
N PHE A 61 9.25 27.83 12.97
CA PHE A 61 8.99 27.30 11.63
C PHE A 61 10.29 27.27 10.82
N PRO A 62 10.50 26.26 9.96
CA PRO A 62 11.71 26.16 9.12
C PRO A 62 11.97 27.41 8.25
N SER A 63 10.93 28.19 7.96
CA SER A 63 11.01 29.45 7.20
C SER A 63 11.68 30.61 7.94
N GLY A 64 12.02 30.45 9.23
CA GLY A 64 12.61 31.52 10.04
C GLY A 64 11.67 32.68 10.35
N SER A 65 10.44 32.63 9.84
CA SER A 65 9.37 33.55 10.24
C SER A 65 8.97 33.21 11.67
N PRO A 66 8.99 34.17 12.62
CA PRO A 66 8.26 33.99 13.86
C PRO A 66 6.82 33.66 13.48
N ALA A 67 6.20 32.70 14.18
CA ALA A 67 4.78 32.43 14.02
C ALA A 67 4.09 33.80 13.98
N SER A 68 3.50 34.16 12.83
CA SER A 68 2.59 35.30 12.74
C SER A 68 1.61 35.16 13.92
N GLN A 69 1.12 36.28 14.43
CA GLN A 69 0.19 36.36 15.57
C GLN A 69 -1.18 35.70 15.30
N GLU A 70 -1.21 34.60 14.56
CA GLU A 70 -2.32 33.70 14.34
C GLU A 70 -2.35 32.69 15.49
N GLN A 71 -3.56 32.25 15.81
CA GLN A 71 -3.90 31.56 17.05
C GLN A 71 -2.90 30.46 17.46
N PRO A 72 -2.56 30.34 18.75
CA PRO A 72 -1.65 29.31 19.22
C PRO A 72 -2.16 27.93 18.78
N LEU A 73 -1.29 27.16 18.10
CA LEU A 73 -1.63 25.80 17.65
C LEU A 73 -2.19 24.98 18.82
N PRO A 74 -3.26 24.19 18.60
CA PRO A 74 -3.72 23.21 19.57
C PRO A 74 -2.59 22.29 20.06
N MET A 75 -2.67 21.84 21.31
CA MET A 75 -1.60 21.08 21.94
C MET A 75 -1.20 19.84 21.17
N HIS A 76 -2.18 19.10 20.65
CA HIS A 76 -1.93 17.88 19.88
C HIS A 76 -1.15 18.14 18.59
N LEU A 77 -1.36 19.30 17.93
CA LEU A 77 -0.59 19.68 16.74
C LEU A 77 0.82 20.14 17.06
N LYS A 78 1.01 20.86 18.18
CA LYS A 78 2.35 21.21 18.67
C LYS A 78 3.17 19.94 18.94
N LEU A 79 2.55 18.96 19.60
CA LEU A 79 3.18 17.66 19.87
C LEU A 79 3.49 16.91 18.57
N ALA A 80 2.53 16.77 17.65
CA ALA A 80 2.74 16.11 16.36
C ALA A 80 3.91 16.74 15.57
N LEU A 81 3.99 18.07 15.56
CA LEU A 81 5.05 18.81 14.88
C LEU A 81 6.41 18.66 15.59
N LEU A 82 6.44 18.70 16.92
CA LEU A 82 7.62 18.43 17.72
C LEU A 82 8.17 17.02 17.44
N PHE A 83 7.30 16.02 17.34
CA PHE A 83 7.71 14.64 17.06
C PHE A 83 8.32 14.49 15.68
N ASN A 84 7.69 15.05 14.66
CA ASN A 84 8.20 14.98 13.30
C ASN A 84 9.55 15.71 13.14
N THR A 85 9.80 16.76 13.92
CA THR A 85 11.05 17.54 13.85
C THR A 85 12.17 17.01 14.75
N ARG A 86 11.86 16.53 15.97
CA ARG A 86 12.84 16.08 16.97
C ARG A 86 13.11 14.57 16.96
N LEU A 87 12.20 13.79 16.37
CA LEU A 87 12.29 12.34 16.22
C LEU A 87 12.29 11.97 14.73
N SER A 88 13.06 12.73 13.95
CA SER A 88 13.06 12.62 12.48
C SER A 88 13.52 11.25 11.99
N ASN A 89 14.39 10.53 12.70
CA ASN A 89 14.79 9.19 12.29
C ASN A 89 13.62 8.22 12.43
N LEU A 90 12.89 8.27 13.55
CA LEU A 90 11.70 7.43 13.74
C LEU A 90 10.60 7.78 12.75
N SER A 91 10.26 9.06 12.62
CA SER A 91 9.20 9.50 11.70
C SER A 91 9.51 9.09 10.26
N TRP A 92 10.71 9.43 9.77
CA TRP A 92 11.11 9.10 8.40
C TRP A 92 11.22 7.60 8.16
N PHE A 93 11.80 6.85 9.11
CA PHE A 93 11.85 5.40 9.02
C PHE A 93 10.45 4.80 8.95
N SER A 94 9.53 5.19 9.84
CA SER A 94 8.17 4.65 9.90
C SER A 94 7.39 4.91 8.61
N TYR A 95 7.58 6.08 7.99
CA TYR A 95 6.94 6.41 6.72
C TYR A 95 7.58 5.70 5.52
N MET A 96 8.90 5.55 5.50
CA MET A 96 9.62 5.08 4.31
C MET A 96 9.90 3.57 4.29
N VAL A 97 9.92 2.89 5.43
CA VAL A 97 10.26 1.46 5.52
C VAL A 97 9.11 0.58 5.01
N ARG A 98 9.43 -0.59 4.45
CA ARG A 98 8.44 -1.66 4.25
C ARG A 98 7.90 -2.12 5.59
N VAL A 99 6.58 -2.32 5.67
CA VAL A 99 5.91 -2.75 6.91
C VAL A 99 6.49 -4.07 7.42
N GLU A 100 6.87 -4.96 6.50
CA GLU A 100 7.40 -6.28 6.86
C GLU A 100 8.79 -6.24 7.49
N ASP A 101 9.55 -5.17 7.24
CA ASP A 101 10.93 -5.04 7.68
C ASP A 101 11.08 -4.25 9.00
N VAL A 102 9.96 -3.81 9.59
CA VAL A 102 9.96 -3.12 10.89
C VAL A 102 10.25 -4.13 12.00
N PRO A 103 11.31 -3.93 12.80
CA PRO A 103 11.59 -4.81 13.94
C PRO A 103 10.46 -4.78 14.97
N GLU A 104 10.12 -5.96 15.49
CA GLU A 104 9.03 -6.15 16.46
C GLU A 104 9.15 -5.22 17.67
N ASP A 105 10.37 -4.93 18.13
CA ASP A 105 10.65 -4.10 19.31
C ASP A 105 10.29 -2.61 19.15
N ILE A 106 9.97 -2.15 17.93
CA ILE A 106 9.61 -0.76 17.63
C ILE A 106 8.31 -0.61 16.83
N VAL A 107 7.53 -1.67 16.61
CA VAL A 107 6.27 -1.59 15.84
C VAL A 107 5.31 -0.56 16.42
N ASP A 108 5.11 -0.54 17.74
CA ASP A 108 4.23 0.43 18.41
C ASP A 108 4.74 1.87 18.29
N ASP A 109 6.05 2.07 18.25
CA ASP A 109 6.64 3.39 18.05
C ASP A 109 6.42 3.87 16.60
N CYS A 110 6.49 2.96 15.62
CA CYS A 110 6.18 3.25 14.22
C CYS A 110 4.69 3.56 14.00
N ILE A 111 3.78 2.77 14.60
CA ILE A 111 2.33 3.04 14.57
C ILE A 111 2.06 4.44 15.09
N TRP A 112 2.62 4.77 16.26
CA TRP A 112 2.43 6.07 16.86
C TRP A 112 3.03 7.21 16.00
N ALA A 113 4.24 7.04 15.48
CA ALA A 113 4.87 8.04 14.62
C ALA A 113 4.05 8.31 13.34
N LEU A 114 3.51 7.26 12.71
CA LEU A 114 2.60 7.38 11.57
C LEU A 114 1.30 8.10 11.95
N ALA A 115 0.72 7.81 13.12
CA ALA A 115 -0.48 8.50 13.58
C ALA A 115 -0.24 10.01 13.79
N GLN A 116 0.91 10.38 14.38
CA GLN A 116 1.30 11.79 14.53
C GLN A 116 1.57 12.46 13.18
N PHE A 117 2.15 11.74 12.23
CA PHE A 117 2.38 12.24 10.88
C PHE A 117 1.08 12.47 10.11
N ILE A 118 0.13 11.53 10.18
CA ILE A 118 -1.20 11.67 9.57
C ILE A 118 -1.93 12.88 10.16
N LEU A 119 -1.96 13.00 11.49
CA LEU A 119 -2.57 14.12 12.21
C LEU A 119 -2.00 15.47 11.74
N LEU A 120 -0.67 15.56 11.63
CA LEU A 120 0.02 16.75 11.14
C LEU A 120 -0.38 17.09 9.70
N MET A 121 -0.41 16.08 8.81
CA MET A 121 -0.77 16.25 7.40
C MET A 121 -2.23 16.67 7.22
N GLU A 122 -3.14 16.16 8.05
CA GLU A 122 -4.57 16.46 7.99
C GLU A 122 -4.86 17.89 8.47
N GLU A 123 -4.37 18.26 9.66
CA GLU A 123 -4.77 19.49 10.35
C GLU A 123 -3.82 20.67 10.13
N CYS A 124 -2.53 20.45 9.88
CA CYS A 124 -1.52 21.53 9.84
C CYS A 124 -1.20 21.98 8.40
N THR A 125 -2.22 22.47 7.70
CA THR A 125 -2.14 22.74 6.24
C THR A 125 -1.14 23.80 5.79
N GLU A 126 -0.79 24.77 6.64
CA GLU A 126 0.11 25.88 6.29
C GLU A 126 1.57 25.58 6.66
N ALA A 127 1.81 24.96 7.81
CA ALA A 127 3.13 24.53 8.26
C ALA A 127 3.78 23.52 7.30
N VAL A 128 2.99 22.58 6.78
CA VAL A 128 3.44 21.53 5.87
C VAL A 128 3.58 22.07 4.44
N ARG A 129 2.81 23.11 4.07
CA ARG A 129 2.88 23.72 2.74
C ARG A 129 4.28 24.26 2.41
N HIS A 130 5.00 24.78 3.41
CA HIS A 130 6.39 25.24 3.24
C HIS A 130 7.44 24.11 3.19
N VAL A 131 7.11 22.91 3.68
CA VAL A 131 7.99 21.74 3.59
C VAL A 131 7.90 21.09 2.21
N ILE A 132 6.75 21.26 1.54
CA ILE A 132 6.46 20.72 0.20
C ILE A 132 6.49 21.88 -0.81
N GLU A 133 7.67 22.44 -1.06
CA GLU A 133 7.87 23.43 -2.13
C GLU A 133 7.97 22.72 -3.50
N GLY A 134 6.92 22.86 -4.33
CA GLY A 134 6.86 22.28 -5.68
C GLY A 134 5.42 22.12 -6.17
N ASN A 135 5.20 22.10 -7.49
CA ASN A 135 3.87 22.01 -8.09
C ASN A 135 3.07 20.82 -7.55
N ASP A 136 1.90 21.15 -6.99
CA ASP A 136 0.83 20.29 -6.48
C ASP A 136 0.98 19.73 -5.03
N TYR A 137 0.95 20.65 -4.05
CA TYR A 137 0.78 20.35 -2.63
C TYR A 137 -0.40 19.40 -2.35
N LYS A 138 -1.52 19.57 -3.06
CA LYS A 138 -2.73 18.76 -2.85
C LYS A 138 -2.48 17.31 -3.26
N GLN A 139 -1.87 17.10 -4.43
CA GLN A 139 -1.47 15.77 -4.90
C GLN A 139 -0.43 15.13 -3.98
N THR A 140 0.58 15.88 -3.56
CA THR A 140 1.61 15.37 -2.65
C THR A 140 1.00 14.97 -1.31
N LYS A 141 0.08 15.78 -0.76
CA LYS A 141 -0.66 15.48 0.46
C LYS A 141 -1.47 14.20 0.33
N THR A 142 -2.25 14.03 -0.74
CA THR A 142 -3.05 12.81 -0.97
C THR A 142 -2.19 11.56 -1.07
N VAL A 143 -1.11 11.58 -1.88
CA VAL A 143 -0.21 10.42 -1.99
C VAL A 143 0.47 10.10 -0.65
N THR A 144 0.84 11.13 0.10
CA THR A 144 1.49 11.00 1.41
C THR A 144 0.54 10.38 2.45
N LEU A 145 -0.68 10.90 2.54
CA LEU A 145 -1.71 10.38 3.45
C LEU A 145 -2.10 8.95 3.07
N MET A 146 -2.24 8.65 1.78
CA MET A 146 -2.53 7.30 1.30
C MET A 146 -1.47 6.29 1.76
N ASN A 147 -0.19 6.62 1.57
CA ASN A 147 0.92 5.77 2.00
C ASN A 147 0.98 5.61 3.53
N ALA A 148 0.83 6.71 4.27
CA ALA A 148 0.89 6.69 5.74
C ALA A 148 -0.27 5.87 6.33
N ARG A 149 -1.50 6.05 5.83
CA ARG A 149 -2.69 5.31 6.26
C ARG A 149 -2.57 3.82 5.91
N ALA A 150 -2.13 3.48 4.70
CA ALA A 150 -1.93 2.08 4.33
C ALA A 150 -0.91 1.38 5.26
N LYS A 151 0.21 2.03 5.56
CA LYS A 151 1.24 1.48 6.47
C LYS A 151 0.74 1.31 7.90
N ILE A 152 0.07 2.32 8.47
CA ILE A 152 -0.43 2.22 9.85
C ILE A 152 -1.51 1.12 9.95
N ILE A 153 -2.38 0.98 8.95
CA ILE A 153 -3.38 -0.09 8.90
C ILE A 153 -2.70 -1.46 8.90
N LEU A 154 -1.70 -1.68 8.05
CA LEU A 154 -0.98 -2.95 7.99
C LEU A 154 -0.22 -3.26 9.29
N HIS A 155 0.36 -2.25 9.95
CA HIS A 155 0.96 -2.43 11.27
C HIS A 155 -0.07 -2.81 12.34
N LEU A 156 -1.22 -2.12 12.38
CA LEU A 156 -2.29 -2.40 13.32
C LEU A 156 -2.87 -3.80 13.11
N ILE A 157 -3.12 -4.21 11.88
CA ILE A 157 -3.56 -5.57 11.55
C ILE A 157 -2.52 -6.61 11.99
N GLY A 158 -1.24 -6.38 11.67
CA GLY A 158 -0.16 -7.30 12.05
C GLY A 158 0.07 -7.39 13.58
N ALA A 159 -0.38 -6.40 14.33
CA ALA A 159 -0.31 -6.34 15.79
C ALA A 159 -1.62 -6.76 16.48
N ASP A 160 -2.54 -7.41 15.75
CA ASP A 160 -3.87 -7.85 16.26
C ASP A 160 -4.74 -6.70 16.80
N ARG A 161 -4.61 -5.52 16.18
CA ARG A 161 -5.30 -4.26 16.54
C ARG A 161 -6.13 -3.72 15.37
N ALA A 162 -6.68 -4.61 14.55
CA ALA A 162 -7.42 -4.24 13.33
C ALA A 162 -8.60 -3.27 13.59
N ALA A 163 -9.21 -3.30 14.77
CA ALA A 163 -10.28 -2.36 15.13
C ALA A 163 -9.82 -0.89 15.13
N GLU A 164 -8.58 -0.63 15.51
CA GLU A 164 -7.99 0.71 15.48
C GLU A 164 -7.67 1.19 14.05
N ALA A 165 -7.64 0.28 13.08
CA ALA A 165 -7.35 0.58 11.68
C ALA A 165 -8.58 1.12 10.91
N ILE A 166 -9.80 0.86 11.42
CA ILE A 166 -11.07 1.26 10.80
C ILE A 166 -11.09 2.76 10.41
N PRO A 167 -10.81 3.73 11.30
CA PRO A 167 -10.87 5.14 10.94
C PRO A 167 -9.90 5.52 9.82
N TYR A 168 -8.71 4.91 9.77
CA TYR A 168 -7.74 5.17 8.70
C TYR A 168 -8.20 4.60 7.37
N GLY A 169 -8.74 3.38 7.35
CA GLY A 169 -9.29 2.76 6.13
C GLY A 169 -10.48 3.55 5.59
N LYS A 170 -11.40 3.96 6.49
CA LYS A 170 -12.54 4.79 6.12
C LYS A 170 -12.09 6.13 5.52
N ALA A 171 -11.12 6.80 6.14
CA ALA A 171 -10.58 8.06 5.63
C ALA A 171 -9.94 7.92 4.23
N MET A 172 -9.32 6.77 3.90
CA MET A 172 -8.81 6.51 2.55
C MET A 172 -9.95 6.43 1.51
N VAL A 173 -11.07 5.78 1.85
CA VAL A 173 -12.23 5.67 0.95
C VAL A 173 -12.94 7.02 0.79
N ASP A 174 -13.12 7.76 1.89
CA ASP A 174 -13.79 9.06 1.88
C ASP A 174 -13.01 10.10 1.05
N GLU A 175 -11.68 10.03 1.03
CA GLU A 175 -10.83 10.92 0.19
C GLU A 175 -10.97 10.63 -1.32
N GLU A 176 -11.18 9.37 -1.71
CA GLU A 176 -11.47 8.97 -3.09
C GLU A 176 -12.94 9.25 -3.48
N CYS A 177 -13.86 9.24 -2.51
CA CYS A 177 -15.30 9.46 -2.68
C CYS A 177 -15.78 10.76 -2.01
N PRO A 178 -15.26 11.95 -2.38
CA PRO A 178 -15.68 13.18 -1.72
C PRO A 178 -17.20 13.35 -1.88
N HIS A 179 -17.89 13.50 -0.75
CA HIS A 179 -19.33 13.75 -0.74
C HIS A 179 -19.61 14.99 -1.59
N SER A 180 -20.62 14.91 -2.45
CA SER A 180 -21.06 16.03 -3.28
C SER A 180 -21.82 17.06 -2.42
N GLU A 181 -21.18 17.57 -1.38
CA GLU A 181 -21.69 18.71 -0.66
C GLU A 181 -21.26 19.96 -1.43
N ASN A 182 -22.24 20.56 -2.10
CA ASN A 182 -22.19 21.76 -2.94
C ASN A 182 -21.93 21.52 -4.43
N GLY A 183 -23.02 21.21 -5.12
CA GLY A 183 -23.50 21.95 -6.30
C GLY A 183 -22.49 22.38 -7.36
N ALA A 184 -22.69 21.84 -8.56
CA ALA A 184 -22.50 22.49 -9.85
C ALA A 184 -21.29 23.44 -10.02
N GLY A 185 -20.30 22.96 -10.79
CA GLY A 185 -19.41 23.84 -11.55
C GLY A 185 -18.02 24.00 -10.96
N SER A 186 -17.10 23.17 -11.40
CA SER A 186 -15.76 23.62 -11.82
C SER A 186 -15.01 22.44 -12.44
N SER A 187 -14.18 22.79 -13.40
CA SER A 187 -13.35 21.95 -14.26
C SER A 187 -12.91 20.63 -13.65
N GLN A 188 -13.17 19.56 -14.41
CA GLN A 188 -12.62 18.23 -14.25
C GLN A 188 -11.08 18.34 -14.30
N GLU A 189 -10.43 18.49 -13.14
CA GLU A 189 -8.98 18.45 -13.05
C GLU A 189 -8.53 17.00 -13.22
N TYR A 190 -7.67 16.78 -14.22
CA TYR A 190 -7.14 15.48 -14.59
C TYR A 190 -5.69 15.40 -14.12
N THR A 191 -5.39 14.45 -13.24
CA THR A 191 -3.99 14.09 -12.97
C THR A 191 -3.82 12.60 -13.16
N THR A 192 -3.23 12.22 -14.30
CA THR A 192 -2.86 10.84 -14.64
C THR A 192 -1.40 10.65 -14.32
N PHE A 193 -1.11 9.75 -13.40
CA PHE A 193 0.22 9.27 -13.08
C PHE A 193 0.58 8.12 -14.01
N HIS A 194 1.86 7.89 -14.24
CA HIS A 194 2.35 6.65 -14.81
C HIS A 194 3.29 6.02 -13.79
N THR A 195 2.86 4.91 -13.16
CA THR A 195 3.74 4.08 -12.32
C THR A 195 4.19 2.84 -13.10
N PRO A 196 5.26 2.15 -12.68
CA PRO A 196 5.64 0.85 -13.22
C PRO A 196 4.54 -0.22 -13.12
N PHE A 197 3.53 0.00 -12.27
CA PHE A 197 2.38 -0.87 -12.02
C PHE A 197 1.05 -0.29 -12.54
N GLY A 198 1.10 0.67 -13.47
CA GLY A 198 -0.08 1.27 -14.10
C GLY A 198 -0.30 2.74 -13.74
N ALA A 199 -1.28 3.35 -14.40
CA ALA A 199 -1.62 4.75 -14.15
C ALA A 199 -2.56 4.88 -12.95
N LEU A 200 -2.12 5.55 -11.87
CA LEU A 200 -3.06 6.12 -10.90
C LEU A 200 -3.69 7.33 -11.58
N THR A 201 -5.00 7.50 -11.51
CA THR A 201 -5.64 8.72 -12.01
C THR A 201 -6.60 9.21 -10.94
N LEU A 202 -6.23 10.27 -10.24
CA LEU A 202 -7.11 10.96 -9.30
C LEU A 202 -8.10 11.77 -10.14
N THR A 203 -9.29 11.21 -10.38
CA THR A 203 -10.42 11.94 -10.95
C THR A 203 -11.60 11.74 -10.03
N ARG A 204 -12.45 12.77 -9.91
CA ARG A 204 -13.84 12.60 -9.46
C ARG A 204 -14.57 11.71 -10.48
N SER A 205 -14.44 10.41 -10.29
CA SER A 205 -15.10 9.36 -11.04
C SER A 205 -16.35 8.96 -10.26
N PRO A 206 -17.49 8.65 -10.92
CA PRO A 206 -18.61 8.00 -10.23
C PRO A 206 -18.24 6.59 -9.72
N ALA A 207 -17.11 6.04 -10.20
CA ALA A 207 -16.56 4.77 -9.77
C ALA A 207 -15.03 4.90 -9.53
N PRO A 208 -14.59 5.51 -8.42
CA PRO A 208 -13.17 5.73 -8.13
C PRO A 208 -12.41 4.41 -7.89
N TRP A 209 -13.08 3.38 -7.38
CA TRP A 209 -12.52 2.03 -7.22
C TRP A 209 -12.01 1.41 -8.52
N LEU A 210 -12.55 1.80 -9.68
CA LEU A 210 -12.05 1.33 -10.98
C LEU A 210 -10.69 1.92 -11.37
N LYS A 211 -10.21 2.93 -10.65
CA LYS A 211 -8.91 3.58 -10.88
C LYS A 211 -7.94 3.31 -9.74
N ASN A 212 -8.44 3.39 -8.52
CA ASN A 212 -7.68 3.09 -7.32
C ASN A 212 -8.47 2.11 -6.43
N PRO A 213 -8.33 0.79 -6.64
CA PRO A 213 -9.01 -0.21 -5.82
C PRO A 213 -8.44 -0.33 -4.41
N LEU A 214 -7.21 0.13 -4.17
CA LEU A 214 -6.48 -0.12 -2.92
C LEU A 214 -7.21 0.41 -1.66
N PRO A 215 -7.75 1.65 -1.63
CA PRO A 215 -8.52 2.13 -0.47
C PRO A 215 -9.70 1.23 -0.09
N PHE A 216 -10.40 0.72 -1.10
CA PHE A 216 -11.57 -0.14 -0.93
C PHE A 216 -11.15 -1.54 -0.46
N GLU A 217 -10.06 -2.09 -0.99
CA GLU A 217 -9.47 -3.35 -0.53
C GLU A 217 -9.07 -3.27 0.94
N VAL A 218 -8.27 -2.26 1.31
CA VAL A 218 -7.73 -2.13 2.67
C VAL A 218 -8.83 -1.89 3.70
N TYR A 219 -9.80 -1.02 3.39
CA TYR A 219 -10.92 -0.76 4.28
C TYR A 219 -11.84 -1.97 4.42
N GLY A 220 -12.22 -2.60 3.30
CA GLY A 220 -13.07 -3.78 3.32
C GLY A 220 -12.43 -4.95 4.07
N GLU A 221 -11.13 -5.19 3.89
CA GLU A 221 -10.39 -6.18 4.67
C GLU A 221 -10.43 -5.89 6.17
N THR A 222 -10.23 -4.63 6.56
CA THR A 222 -10.26 -4.21 7.96
C THR A 222 -11.63 -4.51 8.58
N LEU A 223 -12.71 -4.26 7.85
CA LEU A 223 -14.07 -4.57 8.29
C LEU A 223 -14.30 -6.08 8.46
N VAL A 224 -13.81 -6.91 7.52
CA VAL A 224 -13.89 -8.38 7.63
C VAL A 224 -13.16 -8.89 8.87
N LEU A 225 -11.94 -8.43 9.10
CA LEU A 225 -11.11 -8.85 10.23
C LEU A 225 -11.73 -8.48 11.59
N THR A 226 -12.47 -7.38 11.64
CA THR A 226 -13.06 -6.85 12.87
C THR A 226 -14.52 -7.25 13.07
N ARG A 227 -15.18 -7.81 12.05
CA ARG A 227 -16.62 -8.08 12.02
C ARG A 227 -17.45 -6.81 12.32
N ALA A 228 -16.90 -5.63 12.01
CA ALA A 228 -17.50 -4.36 12.39
C ALA A 228 -18.74 -4.04 11.54
N ASP A 229 -18.68 -4.31 10.25
CA ASP A 229 -19.77 -4.12 9.28
C ASP A 229 -19.52 -5.01 8.05
N ASP A 230 -20.13 -6.19 8.01
CA ASP A 230 -19.91 -7.12 6.89
C ASP A 230 -20.60 -6.68 5.59
N ASP A 231 -21.71 -5.95 5.68
CA ASP A 231 -22.42 -5.45 4.50
C ASP A 231 -21.56 -4.41 3.77
N ASP A 232 -20.99 -3.45 4.53
CA ASP A 232 -20.05 -2.48 3.98
C ASP A 232 -18.76 -3.17 3.50
N ALA A 233 -18.27 -4.18 4.23
CA ALA A 233 -17.11 -4.97 3.80
C ALA A 233 -17.32 -5.62 2.43
N VAL A 234 -18.48 -6.28 2.22
CA VAL A 234 -18.83 -6.91 0.93
C VAL A 234 -18.88 -5.85 -0.17
N GLU A 235 -19.51 -4.70 0.06
CA GLU A 235 -19.60 -3.64 -0.95
C GLU A 235 -18.22 -3.09 -1.33
N MET A 236 -17.37 -2.81 -0.34
CA MET A 236 -16.00 -2.34 -0.56
C MET A 236 -15.17 -3.37 -1.34
N LEU A 237 -15.24 -4.64 -0.96
CA LEU A 237 -14.45 -5.69 -1.60
C LEU A 237 -14.95 -6.04 -3.01
N ARG A 238 -16.26 -6.01 -3.27
CA ARG A 238 -16.80 -6.12 -4.65
C ARG A 238 -16.33 -4.98 -5.54
N ARG A 239 -16.28 -3.75 -5.02
CA ARG A 239 -15.70 -2.59 -5.72
C ARG A 239 -14.22 -2.82 -6.02
N ALA A 240 -13.45 -3.25 -5.03
CA ALA A 240 -12.03 -3.54 -5.17
C ALA A 240 -11.75 -4.65 -6.20
N VAL A 241 -12.49 -5.77 -6.18
CA VAL A 241 -12.34 -6.86 -7.19
C VAL A 241 -12.55 -6.32 -8.60
N ARG A 242 -13.64 -5.58 -8.84
CA ARG A 242 -13.90 -4.96 -10.15
C ARG A 242 -12.79 -4.00 -10.55
N GLY A 243 -12.26 -3.24 -9.59
CA GLY A 243 -11.15 -2.33 -9.81
C GLY A 243 -9.84 -3.04 -10.17
N HIS A 244 -9.48 -4.10 -9.46
CA HIS A 244 -8.30 -4.93 -9.75
C HIS A 244 -8.38 -5.67 -11.08
N GLN A 245 -9.59 -5.96 -11.56
CA GLN A 245 -9.81 -6.50 -12.90
C GLN A 245 -9.73 -5.43 -14.00
N SER A 246 -10.09 -4.18 -13.67
CA SER A 246 -10.13 -3.06 -14.62
C SER A 246 -8.78 -2.36 -14.77
N VAL A 247 -8.01 -2.30 -13.68
CA VAL A 247 -6.65 -1.77 -13.65
C VAL A 247 -5.68 -2.93 -13.70
N ILE A 248 -4.58 -2.72 -14.41
CA ILE A 248 -3.47 -3.67 -14.37
C ILE A 248 -2.81 -3.56 -12.99
N ARG A 249 -3.17 -4.44 -12.07
CA ARG A 249 -2.56 -4.55 -10.75
C ARG A 249 -1.87 -5.91 -10.58
N PRO A 250 -0.92 -6.03 -9.64
CA PRO A 250 -0.32 -7.32 -9.37
C PRO A 250 -1.39 -8.30 -8.89
N VAL A 251 -1.24 -9.55 -9.33
CA VAL A 251 -2.18 -10.63 -9.07
C VAL A 251 -2.36 -10.92 -7.57
N PRO A 252 -1.33 -10.79 -6.70
CA PRO A 252 -1.50 -10.95 -5.26
C PRO A 252 -2.61 -10.09 -4.64
N GLN A 253 -2.80 -8.83 -5.07
CA GLN A 253 -3.87 -7.98 -4.55
C GLN A 253 -5.26 -8.50 -4.91
N LEU A 254 -5.44 -9.00 -6.15
CA LEU A 254 -6.72 -9.61 -6.54
C LEU A 254 -7.00 -10.89 -5.74
N VAL A 255 -5.99 -11.73 -5.53
CA VAL A 255 -6.09 -12.96 -4.74
C VAL A 255 -6.49 -12.62 -3.30
N ARG A 256 -5.80 -11.67 -2.67
CA ARG A 256 -6.11 -11.15 -1.34
C ARG A 256 -7.54 -10.63 -1.26
N THR A 257 -7.92 -9.72 -2.16
CA THR A 257 -9.25 -9.11 -2.19
C THR A 257 -10.35 -10.17 -2.34
N ARG A 258 -10.16 -11.15 -3.23
CA ARG A 258 -11.15 -12.24 -3.43
C ARG A 258 -11.29 -13.13 -2.21
N ALA A 259 -10.21 -13.41 -1.49
CA ALA A 259 -10.27 -14.24 -0.29
C ALA A 259 -11.04 -13.54 0.84
N PHE A 260 -10.77 -12.25 1.06
CA PHE A 260 -11.53 -11.47 2.04
C PHE A 260 -12.99 -11.28 1.60
N LEU A 261 -13.26 -11.12 0.30
CA LEU A 261 -14.63 -11.04 -0.22
C LEU A 261 -15.41 -12.33 0.03
N ALA A 262 -14.80 -13.49 -0.25
CA ALA A 262 -15.42 -14.78 0.04
C ALA A 262 -15.79 -14.90 1.53
N ARG A 263 -14.87 -14.53 2.43
CA ARG A 263 -15.12 -14.52 3.88
C ARG A 263 -16.26 -13.57 4.26
N ALA A 264 -16.27 -12.35 3.73
CA ALA A 264 -17.33 -11.36 3.96
C ALA A 264 -18.71 -11.87 3.48
N LEU A 265 -18.76 -12.52 2.31
CA LEU A 265 -19.98 -13.10 1.75
C LEU A 265 -20.52 -14.25 2.62
N ARG A 266 -19.64 -15.14 3.12
CA ARG A 266 -20.02 -16.18 4.09
C ARG A 266 -20.60 -15.57 5.37
N ASN A 267 -20.01 -14.49 5.85
CA ASN A 267 -20.46 -13.83 7.07
C ASN A 267 -21.91 -13.32 6.99
N ILE A 268 -22.35 -12.89 5.80
CA ILE A 268 -23.73 -12.42 5.54
C ILE A 268 -24.64 -13.51 4.94
N GLY A 269 -24.18 -14.75 4.81
CA GLY A 269 -24.96 -15.88 4.30
C GLY A 269 -25.19 -15.88 2.78
N VAL A 270 -24.32 -15.21 2.00
CA VAL A 270 -24.38 -15.22 0.52
C VAL A 270 -23.41 -16.30 -0.02
N ASP A 271 -23.80 -17.55 0.20
CA ASP A 271 -22.92 -18.72 0.00
C ASP A 271 -22.54 -18.96 -1.48
N ASP A 272 -23.50 -18.85 -2.41
CA ASP A 272 -23.26 -19.15 -3.83
C ASP A 272 -22.17 -18.25 -4.46
N GLU A 273 -22.14 -16.96 -4.08
CA GLU A 273 -21.12 -16.04 -4.55
C GLU A 273 -19.78 -16.29 -3.85
N ALA A 274 -19.79 -16.62 -2.55
CA ALA A 274 -18.59 -16.98 -1.82
C ALA A 274 -17.90 -18.20 -2.46
N GLU A 275 -18.66 -19.25 -2.78
CA GLU A 275 -18.15 -20.47 -3.43
C GLU A 275 -17.48 -20.19 -4.78
N THR A 276 -18.02 -19.22 -5.53
CA THR A 276 -17.43 -18.81 -6.81
C THR A 276 -16.03 -18.23 -6.62
N HIS A 277 -15.84 -17.39 -5.59
CA HIS A 277 -14.53 -16.84 -5.24
C HIS A 277 -13.59 -17.91 -4.66
N GLU A 278 -14.10 -18.78 -3.79
CA GLU A 278 -13.34 -19.85 -3.15
C GLU A 278 -12.78 -20.83 -4.19
N LYS A 279 -13.61 -21.29 -5.13
CA LYS A 279 -13.17 -22.19 -6.21
C LYS A 279 -12.05 -21.58 -7.04
N TRP A 280 -12.21 -20.31 -7.42
CA TRP A 280 -11.18 -19.61 -8.18
C TRP A 280 -9.86 -19.50 -7.40
N LEU A 281 -9.93 -19.23 -6.09
CA LEU A 281 -8.74 -19.14 -5.23
C LEU A 281 -8.03 -20.49 -5.11
N ILE A 282 -8.78 -21.58 -4.93
CA ILE A 282 -8.23 -22.94 -4.85
C ILE A 282 -7.48 -23.29 -6.13
N ASP A 283 -8.11 -23.07 -7.29
CA ASP A 283 -7.49 -23.34 -8.59
C ASP A 283 -6.23 -22.46 -8.77
N TRP A 284 -6.32 -21.18 -8.41
CA TRP A 284 -5.19 -20.26 -8.48
C TRP A 284 -3.99 -20.70 -7.62
N PHE A 285 -4.22 -21.04 -6.36
CA PHE A 285 -3.16 -21.46 -5.44
C PHE A 285 -2.53 -22.80 -5.83
N ARG A 286 -3.30 -23.71 -6.43
CA ARG A 286 -2.75 -24.97 -6.99
C ARG A 286 -1.82 -24.73 -8.17
N GLU A 287 -2.16 -23.78 -9.04
CA GLU A 287 -1.31 -23.39 -10.17
C GLU A 287 -0.11 -22.54 -9.75
N ASN A 288 -0.25 -21.78 -8.65
CA ASN A 288 0.70 -20.76 -8.23
C ASN A 288 1.14 -20.89 -6.74
N PRO A 289 1.57 -22.08 -6.26
CA PRO A 289 1.74 -22.35 -4.83
C PRO A 289 2.86 -21.54 -4.15
N HIS A 290 3.73 -20.89 -4.93
CA HIS A 290 4.89 -20.14 -4.43
C HIS A 290 4.94 -18.67 -4.87
N LEU A 291 3.86 -18.14 -5.46
CA LEU A 291 3.83 -16.73 -5.92
C LEU A 291 3.52 -15.71 -4.81
N MET A 292 3.27 -16.18 -3.59
CA MET A 292 3.00 -15.32 -2.43
C MET A 292 3.89 -15.73 -1.27
N LEU A 293 4.27 -14.73 -0.47
CA LEU A 293 5.09 -14.96 0.73
C LEU A 293 4.27 -15.70 1.79
N ASP A 294 4.93 -16.53 2.58
CA ASP A 294 4.29 -17.30 3.66
C ASP A 294 3.49 -16.44 4.63
N ARG A 295 4.01 -15.26 4.96
CA ARG A 295 3.31 -14.29 5.82
C ARG A 295 1.99 -13.83 5.18
N GLU A 296 2.01 -13.50 3.90
CA GLU A 296 0.80 -13.05 3.18
C GLU A 296 -0.22 -14.17 3.06
N LEU A 297 0.23 -15.39 2.80
CA LEU A 297 -0.64 -16.55 2.70
C LEU A 297 -1.30 -16.89 4.02
N ARG A 298 -0.57 -16.84 5.13
CA ARG A 298 -1.14 -17.01 6.47
C ARG A 298 -2.17 -15.92 6.75
N HIS A 299 -1.88 -14.67 6.39
CA HIS A 299 -2.82 -13.56 6.55
C HIS A 299 -4.13 -13.76 5.77
N ILE A 300 -4.03 -14.31 4.56
CA ILE A 300 -5.18 -14.51 3.66
C ILE A 300 -5.99 -15.76 4.03
N LEU A 301 -5.29 -16.87 4.30
CA LEU A 301 -5.89 -18.19 4.45
C LEU A 301 -6.24 -18.53 5.90
N LEU A 302 -5.79 -17.73 6.88
CA LEU A 302 -6.14 -17.90 8.29
C LEU A 302 -7.15 -16.84 8.77
N PRO A 303 -8.07 -17.19 9.70
CA PRO A 303 -8.32 -18.56 10.18
C PRO A 303 -8.77 -19.49 9.04
N ALA A 304 -8.51 -20.79 9.22
CA ALA A 304 -8.82 -21.80 8.22
C ALA A 304 -10.29 -21.73 7.81
N GLY A 305 -10.54 -21.89 6.50
CA GLY A 305 -11.86 -21.88 5.92
C GLY A 305 -11.89 -22.63 4.59
N PRO A 306 -12.97 -22.51 3.79
CA PRO A 306 -13.19 -23.35 2.62
C PRO A 306 -12.05 -23.36 1.60
N VAL A 307 -11.34 -22.23 1.43
CA VAL A 307 -10.17 -22.14 0.55
C VAL A 307 -9.02 -23.02 1.03
N LEU A 308 -8.63 -22.90 2.31
CA LEU A 308 -7.52 -23.69 2.86
C LEU A 308 -7.90 -25.17 2.95
N GLU A 309 -9.14 -25.49 3.32
CA GLU A 309 -9.66 -26.85 3.31
C GLU A 309 -9.61 -27.47 1.90
N GLY A 310 -10.03 -26.71 0.88
CA GLY A 310 -9.96 -27.13 -0.52
C GLY A 310 -8.53 -27.32 -1.04
N LEU A 311 -7.53 -26.72 -0.39
CA LEU A 311 -6.11 -26.91 -0.68
C LEU A 311 -5.49 -28.11 0.04
N GLY A 312 -6.19 -28.74 0.98
CA GLY A 312 -5.68 -29.86 1.79
C GLY A 312 -5.36 -29.48 3.25
N GLY A 313 -5.91 -28.36 3.74
CA GLY A 313 -5.74 -27.88 5.12
C GLY A 313 -4.33 -27.36 5.41
N ASP A 314 -3.98 -27.29 6.69
CA ASP A 314 -2.71 -26.75 7.18
C ASP A 314 -1.48 -27.43 6.55
N SER A 315 -1.60 -28.72 6.20
CA SER A 315 -0.55 -29.47 5.52
C SER A 315 -0.14 -28.85 4.18
N TRP A 316 -1.05 -28.15 3.49
CA TRP A 316 -0.72 -27.42 2.28
C TRP A 316 0.20 -26.22 2.55
N LEU A 317 0.03 -25.53 3.68
CA LEU A 317 0.91 -24.43 4.07
C LEU A 317 2.31 -24.95 4.45
N GLU A 318 2.39 -26.08 5.16
CA GLU A 318 3.63 -26.65 5.69
C GLU A 318 4.54 -27.26 4.60
N ASN A 319 3.94 -27.87 3.57
CA ASN A 319 4.69 -28.60 2.54
C ASN A 319 5.19 -27.72 1.39
N ARG A 320 4.97 -26.40 1.43
CA ARG A 320 5.44 -25.46 0.40
C ARG A 320 6.91 -25.14 0.62
N THR A 321 7.78 -25.79 -0.15
CA THR A 321 9.21 -25.47 -0.14
C THR A 321 9.45 -24.14 -0.88
N GLN A 322 9.60 -23.05 -0.13
CA GLN A 322 9.96 -21.76 -0.70
C GLN A 322 11.43 -21.81 -1.15
N THR A 323 11.68 -21.83 -2.46
CA THR A 323 13.05 -21.70 -3.00
C THR A 323 13.34 -20.23 -3.29
N SER A 324 14.60 -19.79 -3.24
CA SER A 324 14.98 -18.43 -3.67
C SER A 324 14.67 -18.17 -5.17
N GLN A 325 14.36 -19.20 -5.94
CA GLN A 325 13.80 -19.08 -7.29
C GLN A 325 12.28 -18.81 -7.31
N ALA A 326 11.56 -19.13 -6.23
CA ALA A 326 10.16 -18.76 -6.03
C ALA A 326 9.97 -17.28 -5.67
N GLU A 327 11.03 -16.59 -5.24
CA GLU A 327 11.04 -15.12 -5.14
C GLU A 327 11.13 -14.44 -6.54
N GLN A 328 11.45 -15.20 -7.60
CA GLN A 328 11.70 -14.68 -8.95
C GLN A 328 10.56 -14.71 -9.99
N PRO A 329 9.33 -15.22 -9.76
CA PRO A 329 8.23 -14.90 -10.64
C PRO A 329 7.37 -13.82 -9.98
N LEU A 330 7.94 -12.62 -9.77
CA LEU A 330 7.10 -11.43 -9.92
C LEU A 330 6.43 -11.58 -11.28
N ALA A 331 5.12 -11.77 -11.24
CA ALA A 331 4.32 -12.33 -12.30
C ALA A 331 4.83 -11.99 -13.70
N LYS A 332 4.97 -13.02 -14.54
CA LYS A 332 4.97 -12.88 -15.99
C LYS A 332 3.97 -11.79 -16.33
N SER A 333 4.47 -10.67 -16.85
CA SER A 333 3.71 -9.44 -17.03
C SER A 333 3.99 -8.85 -18.39
N CYS A 334 2.97 -8.23 -18.96
CA CYS A 334 3.06 -7.53 -20.21
C CYS A 334 4.07 -6.41 -20.08
N ARG A 335 5.13 -6.43 -20.90
CA ARG A 335 6.20 -5.44 -20.81
C ARG A 335 5.75 -4.01 -21.15
N THR A 336 4.58 -3.87 -21.77
CA THR A 336 4.02 -2.58 -22.20
C THR A 336 3.08 -2.00 -21.16
N CYS A 337 2.11 -2.79 -20.69
CA CYS A 337 1.05 -2.29 -19.84
C CYS A 337 1.09 -2.83 -18.41
N GLY A 338 1.91 -3.86 -18.14
CA GLY A 338 2.06 -4.52 -16.84
C GLY A 338 1.11 -5.72 -16.62
N ALA A 339 0.13 -5.95 -17.52
CA ALA A 339 -0.91 -6.95 -17.32
C ALA A 339 -0.30 -8.33 -17.10
N ALA A 340 -0.67 -9.02 -16.04
CA ALA A 340 0.01 -10.22 -15.59
C ALA A 340 -0.86 -11.47 -15.67
N GLU A 341 -0.25 -12.64 -15.79
CA GLU A 341 -0.96 -13.91 -15.61
C GLU A 341 -1.37 -14.08 -14.14
N PRO A 342 -2.60 -14.55 -13.84
CA PRO A 342 -3.58 -15.13 -14.77
C PRO A 342 -4.66 -14.14 -15.23
N LEU A 343 -4.58 -12.85 -14.88
CA LEU A 343 -5.57 -11.84 -15.31
C LEU A 343 -5.69 -11.78 -16.84
N VAL A 344 -4.57 -12.01 -17.53
CA VAL A 344 -4.49 -12.13 -18.98
C VAL A 344 -3.58 -13.27 -19.37
N THR A 345 -3.87 -13.95 -20.48
CA THR A 345 -2.92 -14.89 -21.09
C THR A 345 -1.81 -14.12 -21.78
N LEU A 346 -0.55 -14.46 -21.50
CA LEU A 346 0.59 -13.73 -22.06
C LEU A 346 1.21 -14.42 -23.27
N LEU A 347 1.46 -13.61 -24.29
CA LEU A 347 2.17 -13.98 -25.51
C LEU A 347 3.66 -13.67 -25.33
N SER A 348 4.51 -14.68 -25.46
CA SER A 348 5.96 -14.48 -25.44
C SER A 348 6.43 -13.94 -26.80
N CYS A 349 7.46 -13.08 -26.79
CA CYS A 349 8.07 -12.63 -28.04
C CYS A 349 8.60 -13.85 -28.83
N ASN A 350 8.09 -14.05 -30.05
CA ASN A 350 8.50 -15.18 -30.90
C ASN A 350 10.00 -15.26 -31.19
N ASN A 351 10.72 -14.13 -31.07
CA ASN A 351 12.15 -14.07 -31.38
C ASN A 351 13.02 -14.33 -30.15
N CYS A 352 12.87 -13.54 -29.08
CA CYS A 352 13.74 -13.65 -27.90
C CYS A 352 13.16 -14.48 -26.75
N LYS A 353 11.85 -14.71 -26.71
CA LYS A 353 11.09 -15.32 -25.60
C LYS A 353 11.29 -14.70 -24.21
N ALA A 354 12.14 -13.68 -24.07
CA ALA A 354 12.51 -13.06 -22.80
C ALA A 354 11.51 -12.00 -22.30
N VAL A 355 10.67 -11.46 -23.19
CA VAL A 355 9.62 -10.49 -22.83
C VAL A 355 8.26 -11.01 -23.30
N GLN A 356 7.22 -10.61 -22.57
CA GLN A 356 5.86 -11.07 -22.78
C GLN A 356 4.89 -9.90 -22.96
N TYR A 357 3.76 -10.16 -23.61
CA TYR A 357 2.75 -9.18 -23.95
C TYR A 357 1.35 -9.78 -23.85
N CYS A 358 0.38 -9.03 -23.32
CA CYS A 358 -1.02 -9.49 -23.28
C CYS A 358 -1.72 -9.40 -24.64
N SER A 359 -1.15 -8.66 -25.61
CA SER A 359 -1.71 -8.51 -26.94
C SER A 359 -0.65 -8.14 -27.98
N LYS A 360 -0.98 -8.36 -29.26
CA LYS A 360 -0.15 -7.89 -30.39
C LYS A 360 0.01 -6.37 -30.42
N ASP A 361 -0.94 -5.63 -29.85
CA ASP A 361 -0.88 -4.17 -29.81
C ASP A 361 0.09 -3.68 -28.74
N CYS A 362 0.08 -4.32 -27.57
CA CYS A 362 1.11 -4.11 -26.55
C CYS A 362 2.51 -4.42 -27.11
N GLN A 363 2.66 -5.54 -27.82
CA GLN A 363 3.92 -5.89 -28.48
C GLN A 363 4.36 -4.81 -29.49
N ARG A 364 3.46 -4.37 -30.39
CA ARG A 364 3.75 -3.35 -31.40
C ARG A 364 4.16 -2.01 -30.78
N SER A 365 3.50 -1.61 -29.70
CA SER A 365 3.83 -0.39 -28.96
C SER A 365 5.25 -0.43 -28.38
N HIS A 366 5.60 -1.53 -27.69
CA HIS A 366 6.92 -1.69 -27.09
C HIS A 366 8.03 -2.04 -28.10
N TRP A 367 7.68 -2.53 -29.31
CA TRP A 367 8.63 -3.01 -30.31
C TRP A 367 9.73 -1.99 -30.67
N LYS A 368 9.39 -0.69 -30.74
CA LYS A 368 10.36 0.36 -31.07
C LYS A 368 11.57 0.37 -30.14
N ARG A 369 11.35 0.11 -28.85
CA ARG A 369 12.39 0.00 -27.82
C ARG A 369 12.98 -1.41 -27.79
N HIS A 370 12.11 -2.42 -27.75
CA HIS A 370 12.52 -3.81 -27.61
C HIS A 370 13.43 -4.31 -28.73
N LYS A 371 13.22 -3.88 -29.98
CA LYS A 371 13.98 -4.38 -31.14
C LYS A 371 15.49 -4.20 -31.01
N LEU A 372 15.94 -3.23 -30.22
CA LEU A 372 17.36 -2.96 -29.97
C LEU A 372 18.00 -4.01 -29.04
N GLU A 373 17.18 -4.61 -28.18
CA GLU A 373 17.58 -5.58 -27.15
C GLU A 373 17.13 -7.01 -27.49
N CYS A 374 16.28 -7.18 -28.51
CA CYS A 374 15.70 -8.45 -28.90
C CYS A 374 16.73 -9.36 -29.58
N ARG A 375 17.28 -10.32 -28.83
CA ARG A 375 18.21 -11.35 -29.33
C ARG A 375 17.54 -12.72 -29.33
N LYS A 376 17.76 -13.53 -30.37
CA LYS A 376 17.31 -14.92 -30.39
C LYS A 376 17.94 -15.67 -29.21
N GLN A 377 17.10 -16.42 -28.48
CA GLN A 377 17.56 -17.39 -27.50
C GLN A 377 18.08 -18.65 -28.18
#